data_AF-A0A958SAA6-F1
#
_entry.id   AF-A0A958SAA6-F1
#
_cell.length_a   1.000
_cell.length_b   1.000
_cell.length_c   1.000
_cell.angle_alpha   90.00
_cell.angle_beta   90.00
_cell.angle_gamma   90.00
#
_symmetry.space_group_name_H-M   'P 1'
#
loop_
_entity.id
_entity.type
_entity.pdbx_description
1 polymer ?
#
loop_
_entity_poly.entity_id
_entity_poly.type
_entity_poly.pdbx_seq_one_letter_code
_entity_poly.pdbx_strand_id
1 'polypeptide(L)' 'KIFKNISQRAAKLLQDDLGNMGPSRLSDVESAQVEIVNVARRLEQEGKILIARGGSEDALV' A
#
# COMPACT_ATOMS: atom_id res chain seq x y z
N LYS A 1 3.26 -9.00 1.40
CA LYS A 1 4.01 -8.13 0.46
C LYS A 1 4.32 -6.74 1.06
N ILE A 2 3.42 -6.11 1.83
CA ILE A 2 3.65 -4.77 2.42
C ILE A 2 4.72 -4.74 3.53
N PHE A 3 4.57 -5.56 4.59
CA PHE A 3 5.51 -5.55 5.74
C PHE A 3 6.97 -5.87 5.40
N LYS A 4 7.22 -6.60 4.30
CA LYS A 4 8.58 -6.94 3.85
C LYS A 4 9.37 -5.70 3.40
N ASN A 5 8.68 -4.65 2.95
CA ASN A 5 9.30 -3.45 2.38
C ASN A 5 9.41 -2.31 3.40
N ILE A 6 9.23 -2.60 4.69
CA ILE A 6 9.32 -1.64 5.79
C ILE A 6 10.33 -2.18 6.82
N SER A 7 10.96 -1.29 7.60
CA SER A 7 11.87 -1.72 8.67
C SER A 7 11.17 -2.61 9.70
N GLN A 8 11.90 -3.56 10.29
CA GLN A 8 11.35 -4.50 11.28
C GLN A 8 10.65 -3.79 12.45
N ARG A 9 11.21 -2.66 12.91
CA ARG A 9 10.63 -1.84 13.98
C ARG A 9 9.28 -1.25 13.55
N ALA A 10 9.21 -0.63 12.38
CA ALA A 10 7.97 0.00 11.92
C ALA A 10 6.90 -1.04 11.55
N ALA A 11 7.30 -2.20 11.03
CA ALA A 11 6.37 -3.31 10.80
C ALA A 11 5.74 -3.81 12.11
N LYS A 12 6.52 -3.90 13.19
CA LYS A 12 6.01 -4.28 14.53
C LYS A 12 5.02 -3.25 15.06
N LEU A 13 5.38 -1.96 15.03
CA LEU A 13 4.48 -0.88 15.47
C LEU A 13 3.16 -0.91 14.71
N LEU A 14 3.20 -1.07 13.39
CA LEU A 14 1.99 -1.15 12.57
C LEU A 14 1.12 -2.37 12.90
N GLN A 15 1.72 -3.52 13.24
CA GLN A 15 0.96 -4.70 13.67
C GLN A 15 0.31 -4.49 15.03
N ASP A 16 1.02 -3.87 15.97
CA ASP A 16 0.50 -3.53 17.28
C ASP A 16 -0.67 -2.54 17.14
N ASP A 17 -0.54 -1.51 16.30
CA ASP A 17 -1.60 -0.54 16.01
C ASP A 17 -2.83 -1.22 15.40
N LEU A 18 -2.64 -2.09 14.39
CA LEU A 18 -3.73 -2.87 13.78
C LEU A 18 -4.42 -3.81 14.77
N GLY A 19 -3.68 -4.39 15.71
CA GLY A 19 -4.24 -5.25 16.77
C GLY A 19 -5.05 -4.47 17.81
N ASN A 20 -4.71 -3.20 18.02
CA ASN A 20 -5.43 -2.27 18.89
C ASN A 20 -6.61 -1.57 18.20
N MET A 21 -6.73 -1.69 16.87
CA MET A 21 -7.84 -1.11 16.14
C MET A 21 -9.15 -1.86 16.41
N GLY A 22 -10.20 -1.09 16.67
CA GLY A 22 -11.57 -1.60 16.72
C GLY A 22 -12.16 -1.90 15.33
N PRO A 23 -13.41 -2.40 15.28
CA PRO A 23 -14.09 -2.63 14.02
C PRO A 23 -14.20 -1.33 13.22
N SER A 24 -13.81 -1.39 11.95
CA SER A 24 -13.81 -0.24 11.03
C SER A 24 -14.95 -0.37 10.02
N ARG A 25 -15.52 0.75 9.57
CA ARG A 25 -16.56 0.73 8.53
C ARG A 25 -15.92 0.44 7.18
N LEU A 26 -16.62 -0.32 6.34
CA LEU A 26 -16.15 -0.64 4.99
C LEU A 26 -15.85 0.63 4.16
N SER A 27 -16.69 1.67 4.29
CA SER A 27 -16.52 2.96 3.62
C SER A 27 -15.18 3.64 3.97
N ASP A 28 -14.73 3.48 5.20
CA ASP A 28 -13.50 4.11 5.70
C ASP A 28 -12.29 3.36 5.14
N VAL A 29 -12.39 2.04 5.04
CA VAL A 29 -11.37 1.18 4.41
C VAL A 29 -11.24 1.49 2.93
N GLU A 30 -12.36 1.61 2.21
CA GLU A 30 -12.36 1.95 0.78
C GLU A 30 -11.76 3.34 0.53
N SER A 31 -12.10 4.32 1.37
CA SER A 31 -11.54 5.68 1.28
C SER A 31 -10.02 5.67 1.46
N ALA A 32 -9.51 4.97 2.47
CA ALA A 32 -8.07 4.82 2.69
C ALA A 32 -7.36 4.11 1.53
N GLN A 33 -7.99 3.10 0.92
CA GLN A 33 -7.45 2.43 -0.26
C GLN A 33 -7.36 3.39 -1.46
N VAL A 34 -8.37 4.22 -1.68
CA VAL A 34 -8.37 5.23 -2.76
C VAL A 34 -7.24 6.23 -2.56
N GLU A 35 -6.98 6.68 -1.33
CA GLU A 35 -5.85 7.56 -1.02
C GLU A 35 -4.50 6.91 -1.39
N ILE A 36 -4.30 5.65 -1.03
CA ILE A 36 -3.08 4.90 -1.38
C ILE A 36 -2.91 4.80 -2.91
N VAL A 37 -3.99 4.50 -3.64
CA VAL A 37 -3.98 4.45 -5.10
C VAL A 37 -3.64 5.82 -5.71
N ASN A 38 -4.18 6.90 -5.16
CA ASN A 38 -3.89 8.26 -5.63
C ASN A 38 -2.41 8.63 -5.41
N VAL A 39 -1.82 8.24 -4.28
CA VAL A 39 -0.38 8.39 -4.04
C VAL A 39 0.42 7.60 -5.08
N ALA A 40 0.04 6.35 -5.36
CA ALA A 40 0.72 5.55 -6.39
C ALA A 40 0.62 6.19 -7.79
N ARG A 41 -0.56 6.68 -8.19
CA ARG A 41 -0.74 7.39 -9.47
C ARG A 41 0.10 8.67 -9.56
N ARG A 42 0.20 9.42 -8.46
CA ARG A 42 1.06 10.61 -8.42
C ARG A 42 2.53 10.22 -8.62
N LEU A 43 3.00 9.18 -7.94
CA LEU A 43 4.37 8.68 -8.10
C LEU A 43 4.65 8.15 -9.50
N GLU A 44 3.65 7.55 -10.17
CA GLU A 44 3.72 7.16 -11.60
C GLU A 44 3.88 8.39 -12.50
N GLN A 45 3.09 9.44 -12.28
CA GLN A 45 3.17 10.70 -13.03
C GLN A 45 4.52 11.42 -12.84
N GLU A 46 5.11 11.31 -11.64
CA GLU A 46 6.45 11.80 -11.34
C GLU A 46 7.57 10.91 -11.92
N GLY A 47 7.23 9.78 -12.52
CA GLY A 47 8.19 8.80 -13.08
C GLY A 47 8.98 8.04 -12.02
N LYS A 48 8.56 8.07 -10.75
CA LYS A 48 9.26 7.41 -9.63
C LYS A 48 8.94 5.93 -9.52
N ILE A 49 7.75 5.53 -9.96
CA ILE A 49 7.33 4.12 -10.00
C ILE A 49 6.69 3.82 -11.35
N LEU A 50 6.69 2.54 -11.72
CA LEU A 50 6.01 2.05 -12.91
C LEU A 50 4.93 1.08 -12.47
N ILE A 51 3.67 1.36 -12.82
CA ILE A 51 2.54 0.51 -12.45
C ILE A 51 2.29 -0.46 -13.60
N ALA A 52 2.68 -1.72 -13.42
CA ALA A 52 2.37 -2.77 -14.38
C ALA A 52 0.85 -3.01 -14.42
N ARG A 53 0.18 -2.50 -15.46
CA ARG A 53 -1.26 -2.70 -15.67
C ARG A 53 -1.48 -4.00 -16.42
N GLY A 54 -1.50 -5.12 -15.69
CA GLY A 54 -2.06 -6.39 -16.16
C GLY A 54 -1.71 -6.77 -17.60
N GLY A 55 -0.42 -6.86 -17.92
CA GLY A 55 0.13 -7.62 -19.02
C GLY A 55 1.14 -8.59 -18.41
N SER A 56 0.88 -9.88 -18.56
CA SER A 56 1.81 -10.95 -18.19
C SER A 56 3.22 -10.65 -18.73
N GLU A 57 4.24 -10.92 -17.90
CA GLU A 57 5.66 -11.06 -18.25
C GLU A 57 6.65 -9.89 -18.13
N ASP A 58 6.27 -8.68 -17.70
CA ASP A 58 7.26 -7.57 -17.52
C ASP A 58 7.33 -7.00 -16.09
N ALA A 59 7.23 -7.85 -15.08
CA ALA A 59 7.80 -7.52 -13.77
C ALA A 59 9.25 -7.98 -13.78
N LEU A 60 10.16 -7.08 -14.19
CA LEU A 60 11.61 -7.24 -14.18
C LEU A 60 12.08 -8.10 -12.99
N VAL A 61 12.82 -9.16 -13.32
CA VAL A 61 13.48 -10.10 -12.40
C VAL A 61 14.41 -9.37 -11.45
#